data_AF-A0A848YC80-F1
#
_entry.id   AF-A0A848YC80-F1
#
_cell.length_a   1.000
_cell.length_b   1.000
_cell.length_c   1.000
_cell.angle_alpha   90.00
_cell.angle_beta   90.00
_cell.angle_gamma   90.00
#
_symmetry.space_group_name_H-M   'P 1'
#
loop_
_entity.id
_entity.type
_entity.pdbx_description
1 polymer ?
#
loop_
_entity_poly.entity_id
_entity_poly.type
_entity_poly.pdbx_seq_one_letter_code
_entity_poly.pdbx_strand_id
1 'polypeptide(L)'
;IKVDGNAGTGLAENMMSGKVHVTGNASQSAAATAHGGLLVIDGNASARCGISLKGADIVVKGNVGHMSAFMAQTGNLVVLGDAGDALGDSIYEARLYVRGKVASLGADCIEKDMKQEHHDQLRALLDAAGCGDVETSEFKRYGSARKLYNFNVDNVDAY
;
A
#
# COMPACT_ATOMS: atom_id res chain seq x y z
N ILE A 1 -10.13 11.64 12.34
CA ILE A 1 -9.01 12.01 13.24
C ILE A 1 -7.98 12.77 12.43
N LYS A 2 -7.42 13.86 12.96
CA LYS A 2 -6.29 14.58 12.36
C LYS A 2 -5.14 14.66 13.36
N VAL A 3 -3.92 14.40 12.90
CA VAL A 3 -2.68 14.55 13.67
C VAL A 3 -1.84 15.62 12.99
N ASP A 4 -1.66 16.75 13.67
CA ASP A 4 -0.77 17.82 13.22
C ASP A 4 0.66 17.51 13.69
N GLY A 5 1.47 16.93 12.81
CA GLY A 5 2.83 16.47 13.10
C GLY A 5 3.09 15.03 12.66
N ASN A 6 4.04 14.37 13.33
CA ASN A 6 4.43 12.99 13.02
C ASN A 6 3.66 11.97 13.90
N ALA A 7 3.57 10.73 13.42
CA ALA A 7 2.98 9.62 14.17
C ALA A 7 3.97 8.46 14.36
N GLY A 8 3.89 7.83 15.54
CA GLY A 8 4.71 6.69 15.92
C GLY A 8 4.34 5.38 15.22
N THR A 9 4.93 4.29 15.70
CA THR A 9 4.71 2.94 15.16
C THR A 9 3.25 2.51 15.30
N GLY A 10 2.70 1.83 14.30
CA GLY A 10 1.33 1.31 14.34
C GLY A 10 0.24 2.37 14.17
N LEU A 11 0.55 3.51 13.55
CA LEU A 11 -0.46 4.51 13.19
C LEU A 11 -1.64 3.86 12.45
N ALA A 12 -2.85 3.99 12.98
CA ALA A 12 -4.07 3.40 12.41
C ALA A 12 -4.03 1.87 12.23
N GLU A 13 -3.24 1.17 13.06
CA GLU A 13 -3.27 -0.28 13.15
C GLU A 13 -4.69 -0.78 13.49
N ASN A 14 -5.12 -1.83 12.80
CA ASN A 14 -6.42 -2.47 12.97
C ASN A 14 -7.61 -1.50 12.85
N MET A 15 -7.44 -0.42 12.08
CA MET A 15 -8.53 0.51 11.81
C MET A 15 -9.65 -0.19 11.02
N MET A 16 -10.87 -0.11 11.55
CA MET A 16 -12.05 -0.77 10.96
C MET A 16 -12.78 0.12 9.95
N SER A 17 -12.82 1.42 10.20
CA SER A 17 -13.48 2.42 9.35
C SER A 17 -13.03 3.84 9.72
N GLY A 18 -13.54 4.83 8.97
CA GLY A 18 -13.30 6.25 9.23
C GLY A 18 -12.12 6.82 8.43
N LYS A 19 -11.62 7.98 8.85
CA LYS A 19 -10.49 8.67 8.23
C LYS A 19 -9.47 9.14 9.27
N VAL A 20 -8.20 8.84 9.03
CA VAL A 20 -7.05 9.36 9.77
C VAL A 20 -6.19 10.15 8.80
N HIS A 21 -5.82 11.39 9.16
CA HIS A 21 -4.92 12.23 8.36
C HIS A 21 -3.78 12.72 9.23
N VAL A 22 -2.54 12.46 8.80
CA VAL A 22 -1.30 12.90 9.44
C VAL A 22 -0.58 13.89 8.54
N THR A 23 -0.26 15.07 9.06
CA THR A 23 0.39 16.14 8.27
C THR A 23 1.91 16.00 8.14
N GLY A 24 2.52 15.12 8.95
CA GLY A 24 3.93 14.77 8.90
C GLY A 24 4.17 13.34 8.44
N ASN A 25 5.21 12.72 8.99
CA ASN A 25 5.64 11.36 8.68
C ASN A 25 4.99 10.32 9.61
N ALA A 26 4.90 9.09 9.13
CA ALA A 26 4.54 7.92 9.92
C ALA A 26 5.74 6.98 10.10
N SER A 27 5.90 6.45 11.31
CA SER A 27 6.88 5.39 11.59
C SER A 27 6.47 4.05 10.94
N GLN A 28 7.10 2.96 11.35
CA GLN A 28 6.86 1.63 10.80
C GLN A 28 5.44 1.13 11.06
N SER A 29 4.98 0.24 10.19
CA SER A 29 3.73 -0.50 10.36
C SER A 29 2.46 0.38 10.37
N ALA A 30 2.49 1.54 9.72
CA ALA A 30 1.28 2.34 9.51
C ALA A 30 0.19 1.51 8.80
N ALA A 31 -1.05 1.57 9.29
CA ALA A 31 -2.21 0.80 8.85
C ALA A 31 -2.02 -0.73 8.86
N ALA A 32 -1.15 -1.25 9.74
CA ALA A 32 -0.99 -2.69 9.91
C ALA A 32 -2.35 -3.34 10.19
N THR A 33 -2.69 -4.39 9.46
CA THR A 33 -3.94 -5.15 9.60
C THR A 33 -5.24 -4.36 9.48
N ALA A 34 -5.20 -3.12 8.97
CA ALA A 34 -6.39 -2.29 8.85
C ALA A 34 -7.42 -2.93 7.91
N HIS A 35 -8.67 -2.95 8.35
CA HIS A 35 -9.80 -3.60 7.69
C HIS A 35 -10.63 -2.64 6.83
N GLY A 36 -10.59 -1.34 7.11
CA GLY A 36 -11.36 -0.37 6.33
C GLY A 36 -11.08 1.08 6.70
N GLY A 37 -11.63 1.98 5.87
CA GLY A 37 -11.44 3.42 5.96
C GLY A 37 -10.17 3.93 5.28
N LEU A 38 -9.88 5.22 5.44
CA LEU A 38 -8.82 5.93 4.73
C LEU A 38 -7.74 6.48 5.68
N LEU A 39 -6.49 6.10 5.45
CA LEU A 39 -5.32 6.74 6.05
C LEU A 39 -4.62 7.64 5.02
N VAL A 40 -4.46 8.92 5.35
CA VAL A 40 -3.69 9.89 4.55
C VAL A 40 -2.46 10.34 5.33
N ILE A 41 -1.29 10.25 4.71
CA ILE A 41 0.00 10.69 5.27
C ILE A 41 0.60 11.71 4.30
N ASP A 42 0.78 12.96 4.73
CA ASP A 42 1.34 14.02 3.89
C ASP A 42 2.86 13.89 3.71
N GLY A 43 3.55 13.25 4.66
CA GLY A 43 4.97 12.93 4.59
C GLY A 43 5.25 11.50 4.09
N ASN A 44 6.32 10.92 4.61
CA ASN A 44 6.76 9.56 4.33
C ASN A 44 6.19 8.56 5.34
N ALA A 45 6.05 7.31 4.91
CA ALA A 45 5.84 6.17 5.81
C ALA A 45 7.11 5.31 5.82
N SER A 46 7.50 4.83 7.01
CA SER A 46 8.68 3.95 7.13
C SER A 46 8.36 2.52 6.64
N ALA A 47 9.16 1.55 7.07
CA ALA A 47 9.02 0.15 6.67
C ALA A 47 7.64 -0.44 7.00
N ARG A 48 7.23 -1.44 6.22
CA ARG A 48 6.01 -2.24 6.46
C ARG A 48 4.71 -1.42 6.50
N CYS A 49 4.66 -0.30 5.79
CA CYS A 49 3.40 0.43 5.62
C CYS A 49 2.36 -0.49 4.95
N GLY A 50 1.17 -0.64 5.56
CA GLY A 50 0.13 -1.55 5.07
C GLY A 50 0.46 -3.03 5.21
N ILE A 51 1.34 -3.43 6.15
CA ILE A 51 1.59 -4.85 6.42
C ILE A 51 0.30 -5.58 6.81
N SER A 52 0.08 -6.74 6.20
CA SER A 52 -1.10 -7.58 6.40
C SER A 52 -2.42 -6.81 6.24
N LEU A 53 -2.49 -5.84 5.32
CA LEU A 53 -3.69 -5.03 5.04
C LEU A 53 -4.91 -5.91 4.72
N LYS A 54 -6.08 -5.56 5.26
CA LYS A 54 -7.32 -6.36 5.16
C LYS A 54 -8.51 -5.60 4.58
N GLY A 55 -8.28 -4.44 3.95
CA GLY A 55 -9.34 -3.71 3.24
C GLY A 55 -9.35 -2.20 3.40
N ALA A 56 -8.40 -1.61 4.14
CA ALA A 56 -8.29 -0.16 4.21
C ALA A 56 -7.59 0.44 2.97
N ASP A 57 -7.78 1.75 2.80
CA ASP A 57 -7.11 2.58 1.80
C ASP A 57 -6.04 3.42 2.46
N ILE A 58 -4.85 3.44 1.87
CA ILE A 58 -3.70 4.20 2.36
C ILE A 58 -3.20 5.09 1.24
N VAL A 59 -3.07 6.39 1.50
CA VAL A 59 -2.42 7.35 0.59
C VAL A 59 -1.24 8.00 1.30
N VAL A 60 -0.05 7.78 0.76
CA VAL A 60 1.21 8.37 1.22
C VAL A 60 1.68 9.36 0.17
N LYS A 61 1.74 10.65 0.52
CA LYS A 61 2.16 11.70 -0.41
C LYS A 61 3.68 11.74 -0.62
N GLY A 62 4.45 11.21 0.32
CA GLY A 62 5.88 10.97 0.20
C GLY A 62 6.21 9.53 -0.21
N ASN A 63 7.32 9.03 0.33
CA ASN A 63 7.88 7.71 0.06
C ASN A 63 7.40 6.66 1.08
N VAL A 64 7.50 5.38 0.70
CA VAL A 64 7.30 4.25 1.60
C VAL A 64 8.57 3.42 1.76
N GLY A 65 8.81 2.92 2.97
CA GLY A 65 9.99 2.09 3.28
C GLY A 65 9.91 0.66 2.76
N HIS A 66 10.96 -0.12 3.04
CA HIS A 66 11.06 -1.54 2.67
C HIS A 66 9.90 -2.38 3.23
N MET A 67 9.55 -3.46 2.52
CA MET A 67 8.49 -4.41 2.86
C MET A 67 7.10 -3.77 3.03
N SER A 68 6.86 -2.61 2.41
CA SER A 68 5.52 -2.02 2.38
C SER A 68 4.57 -2.96 1.61
N ALA A 69 3.34 -3.06 2.10
CA ALA A 69 2.32 -4.01 1.67
C ALA A 69 2.73 -5.50 1.78
N PHE A 70 3.66 -5.85 2.67
CA PHE A 70 3.97 -7.25 2.96
C PHE A 70 2.71 -7.99 3.44
N MET A 71 2.38 -9.13 2.82
CA MET A 71 1.17 -9.91 3.11
C MET A 71 -0.15 -9.13 2.98
N ALA A 72 -0.19 -8.05 2.20
CA ALA A 72 -1.42 -7.28 2.01
C ALA A 72 -2.48 -8.14 1.30
N GLN A 73 -3.60 -8.38 1.99
CA GLN A 73 -4.65 -9.30 1.53
C GLN A 73 -5.64 -8.63 0.59
N THR A 74 -6.09 -7.43 0.96
CA THR A 74 -7.02 -6.60 0.19
C THR A 74 -6.91 -5.15 0.64
N GLY A 75 -7.53 -4.22 -0.09
CA GLY A 75 -7.38 -2.77 0.09
C GLY A 75 -6.40 -2.15 -0.90
N ASN A 76 -6.05 -0.89 -0.67
CA ASN A 76 -5.22 -0.11 -1.59
C ASN A 76 -4.08 0.63 -0.87
N LEU A 77 -2.91 0.65 -1.48
CA LEU A 77 -1.79 1.52 -1.09
C LEU A 77 -1.41 2.41 -2.28
N VAL A 78 -1.55 3.72 -2.11
CA VAL A 78 -1.17 4.74 -3.10
C VAL A 78 0.06 5.48 -2.57
N VAL A 79 1.11 5.56 -3.38
CA VAL A 79 2.39 6.20 -3.05
C VAL A 79 2.71 7.23 -4.13
N LEU A 80 2.73 8.51 -3.76
CA LEU A 80 3.06 9.60 -4.70
C LEU A 80 4.58 9.76 -4.89
N GLY A 81 5.38 9.25 -3.96
CA GLY A 81 6.84 9.17 -4.08
C GLY A 81 7.34 7.78 -4.48
N ASP A 82 8.49 7.41 -3.93
CA ASP A 82 9.20 6.16 -4.20
C ASP A 82 8.82 5.05 -3.19
N ALA A 83 8.96 3.80 -3.62
CA ALA A 83 8.83 2.62 -2.77
C ALA A 83 10.19 1.91 -2.60
N GLY A 84 10.52 1.60 -1.35
CA GLY A 84 11.72 0.83 -0.98
C GLY A 84 11.67 -0.64 -1.40
N ASP A 85 12.61 -1.42 -0.86
CA ASP A 85 12.81 -2.82 -1.24
C ASP A 85 11.63 -3.74 -0.88
N ALA A 86 11.48 -4.81 -1.68
CA ALA A 86 10.49 -5.87 -1.46
C ALA A 86 9.04 -5.36 -1.33
N LEU A 87 8.65 -4.42 -2.19
CA LEU A 87 7.27 -3.93 -2.24
C LEU A 87 6.29 -5.07 -2.56
N GLY A 88 5.24 -5.19 -1.75
CA GLY A 88 4.18 -6.18 -1.94
C GLY A 88 4.65 -7.62 -1.76
N ASP A 89 5.68 -7.87 -0.96
CA ASP A 89 6.11 -9.25 -0.72
C ASP A 89 4.97 -10.10 -0.13
N SER A 90 4.77 -11.29 -0.68
CA SER A 90 3.65 -12.18 -0.36
C SER A 90 2.25 -11.51 -0.44
N ILE A 91 2.05 -10.55 -1.34
CA ILE A 91 0.77 -9.86 -1.57
C ILE A 91 -0.31 -10.81 -2.15
N TYR A 92 -1.57 -10.56 -1.81
CA TYR A 92 -2.75 -11.23 -2.38
C TYR A 92 -3.54 -10.28 -3.29
N GLU A 93 -4.78 -9.91 -2.95
CA GLU A 93 -5.67 -9.11 -3.79
C GLU A 93 -5.54 -7.59 -3.59
N ALA A 94 -4.65 -7.13 -2.70
CA ALA A 94 -4.41 -5.70 -2.53
C ALA A 94 -3.84 -5.07 -3.80
N ARG A 95 -4.22 -3.81 -4.06
CA ARG A 95 -3.75 -3.06 -5.24
C ARG A 95 -2.79 -1.97 -4.78
N LEU A 96 -1.60 -1.95 -5.37
CA LEU A 96 -0.59 -0.95 -5.06
C LEU A 96 -0.44 -0.01 -6.25
N TYR A 97 -0.40 1.29 -6.00
CA TYR A 97 -0.17 2.33 -7.00
C TYR A 97 1.05 3.14 -6.59
N VAL A 98 2.06 3.19 -7.45
CA VAL A 98 3.29 3.97 -7.18
C VAL A 98 3.56 4.91 -8.34
N ARG A 99 3.70 6.21 -8.05
CA ARG A 99 4.05 7.25 -9.02
C ARG A 99 5.56 7.32 -9.27
N GLY A 100 6.35 7.19 -8.21
CA GLY A 100 7.80 7.20 -8.27
C GLY A 100 8.40 5.85 -8.67
N LYS A 101 9.65 5.64 -8.25
CA LYS A 101 10.41 4.43 -8.51
C LYS A 101 10.11 3.36 -7.45
N VAL A 102 10.11 2.11 -7.89
CA VAL A 102 10.09 0.94 -7.00
C VAL A 102 11.48 0.31 -7.01
N ALA A 103 12.13 0.23 -5.84
CA ALA A 103 13.48 -0.32 -5.73
C ALA A 103 13.53 -1.81 -6.09
N SER A 104 12.64 -2.61 -5.50
CA SER A 104 12.48 -4.03 -5.82
C SER A 104 11.09 -4.54 -5.43
N LEU A 105 10.62 -5.58 -6.12
CA LEU A 105 9.36 -6.26 -5.82
C LEU A 105 9.60 -7.49 -4.95
N GLY A 106 8.62 -7.83 -4.13
CA GLY A 106 8.62 -9.07 -3.36
C GLY A 106 8.22 -10.31 -4.16
N ALA A 107 8.25 -11.49 -3.53
CA ALA A 107 8.25 -12.79 -4.21
C ALA A 107 7.01 -13.10 -5.08
N ASP A 108 5.86 -12.48 -4.79
CA ASP A 108 4.61 -12.66 -5.55
C ASP A 108 4.05 -11.34 -6.09
N CYS A 109 4.83 -10.26 -6.06
CA CYS A 109 4.40 -8.95 -6.56
C CYS A 109 4.92 -8.74 -7.98
N ILE A 110 4.03 -8.36 -8.90
CA ILE A 110 4.40 -7.96 -10.26
C ILE A 110 3.73 -6.65 -10.63
N GLU A 111 4.34 -5.93 -11.57
CA GLU A 111 3.65 -4.84 -12.27
C GLU A 111 2.44 -5.41 -13.02
N LYS A 112 1.36 -4.65 -13.07
CA LYS A 112 0.08 -5.05 -13.67
C LYS A 112 -0.46 -3.92 -14.53
N ASP A 113 -1.20 -4.29 -15.57
CA ASP A 113 -1.84 -3.32 -16.44
C ASP A 113 -2.83 -2.42 -15.69
N MET A 114 -2.83 -1.14 -16.04
CA MET A 114 -3.83 -0.17 -15.63
C MET A 114 -5.02 -0.20 -16.59
N LYS A 115 -6.16 -0.66 -16.08
CA LYS A 115 -7.48 -0.60 -16.76
C LYS A 115 -8.27 0.60 -16.24
N GLN A 116 -9.33 0.99 -16.95
CA GLN A 116 -10.19 2.11 -16.55
C GLN A 116 -10.68 2.02 -15.09
N GLU A 117 -11.12 0.84 -14.63
CA GLU A 117 -11.55 0.62 -13.25
C GLU A 117 -10.47 0.99 -12.19
N HIS A 118 -9.20 0.83 -12.55
CA HIS A 118 -8.08 1.18 -11.68
C HIS A 118 -7.82 2.68 -11.68
N HIS A 119 -7.98 3.34 -12.84
CA HIS A 119 -7.93 4.79 -12.94
C HIS A 119 -9.06 5.44 -12.13
N ASP A 120 -10.28 4.92 -12.24
CA ASP A 120 -11.45 5.44 -11.51
C ASP A 120 -11.26 5.29 -10.00
N GLN A 121 -10.79 4.11 -9.56
CA GLN A 121 -10.46 3.86 -8.16
C GLN A 121 -9.35 4.77 -7.65
N LEU A 122 -8.24 4.87 -8.38
CA LEU A 122 -7.11 5.72 -8.01
C LEU A 122 -7.51 7.20 -7.97
N ARG A 123 -8.39 7.63 -8.88
CA ARG A 123 -8.91 9.00 -8.87
C ARG A 123 -9.70 9.31 -7.60
N ALA A 124 -10.62 8.44 -7.23
CA ALA A 124 -11.38 8.61 -5.99
C ALA A 124 -10.48 8.70 -4.74
N LEU A 125 -9.41 7.89 -4.68
CA LEU A 125 -8.45 7.92 -3.58
C LEU A 125 -7.63 9.21 -3.54
N LEU A 126 -7.16 9.69 -4.70
CA LEU A 126 -6.40 10.93 -4.80
C LEU A 126 -7.27 12.14 -4.42
N ASP A 127 -8.52 12.19 -4.89
CA ASP A 127 -9.46 13.26 -4.52
C ASP A 127 -9.73 13.25 -3.01
N ALA A 128 -9.99 12.07 -2.42
CA ALA A 128 -10.23 11.93 -0.99
C ALA A 128 -9.02 12.30 -0.12
N ALA A 129 -7.80 12.21 -0.67
CA ALA A 129 -6.54 12.61 -0.04
C ALA A 129 -6.13 14.07 -0.31
N GLY A 130 -6.88 14.80 -1.14
CA GLY A 130 -6.57 16.18 -1.53
C GLY A 130 -5.44 16.29 -2.54
N CYS A 131 -5.34 15.34 -3.47
CA CYS A 131 -4.34 15.25 -4.54
C CYS A 131 -5.00 15.16 -5.93
N GLY A 132 -6.14 15.85 -6.11
CA GLY A 132 -6.93 15.78 -7.35
C GLY A 132 -6.26 16.37 -8.59
N ASP A 133 -5.15 17.08 -8.42
CA ASP A 133 -4.30 17.64 -9.47
C ASP A 133 -3.26 16.65 -10.02
N VAL A 134 -3.01 15.54 -9.33
CA VAL A 134 -2.07 14.50 -9.77
C VAL A 134 -2.76 13.63 -10.82
N GLU A 135 -2.11 13.28 -11.93
CA GLU A 135 -2.74 12.46 -12.96
C GLU A 135 -2.61 10.96 -12.66
N THR A 136 -3.69 10.20 -12.87
CA THR A 136 -3.67 8.73 -12.61
C THR A 136 -2.75 7.97 -13.56
N SER A 137 -2.47 8.51 -14.75
CA SER A 137 -1.56 7.94 -15.74
C SER A 137 -0.10 8.00 -15.33
N GLU A 138 0.24 8.79 -14.31
CA GLU A 138 1.59 8.86 -13.75
C GLU A 138 1.93 7.67 -12.85
N PHE A 139 0.94 6.81 -12.53
CA PHE A 139 1.13 5.68 -11.62
C PHE A 139 1.29 4.37 -12.37
N LYS A 140 2.18 3.55 -11.84
CA LYS A 140 2.23 2.11 -12.12
C LYS A 140 1.42 1.36 -11.08
N ARG A 141 0.82 0.25 -11.49
CA ARG A 141 0.08 -0.63 -10.60
C ARG A 141 0.83 -1.93 -10.35
N TYR A 142 0.79 -2.40 -9.11
CA TYR A 142 1.34 -3.68 -8.70
C TYR A 142 0.30 -4.50 -7.94
N GLY A 143 0.47 -5.82 -7.97
CA GLY A 143 -0.39 -6.77 -7.27
C GLY A 143 0.08 -8.20 -7.45
N SER A 144 -0.65 -9.15 -6.86
CA SER A 144 -0.23 -10.56 -6.83
C SER A 144 -0.07 -11.16 -8.22
N ALA A 145 1.02 -11.88 -8.44
CA ALA A 145 1.23 -12.77 -9.58
C ALA A 145 0.33 -14.02 -9.50
N ARG A 146 -0.34 -14.24 -8.37
CA ARG A 146 -1.19 -15.38 -8.02
C ARG A 146 -0.44 -16.72 -8.06
N LYS A 147 0.88 -16.70 -7.85
CA LYS A 147 1.69 -17.93 -7.85
C LYS A 147 1.65 -18.63 -6.50
N LEU A 148 1.45 -17.87 -5.42
CA LEU A 148 1.39 -18.41 -4.05
C LEU A 148 -0.03 -18.79 -3.59
N TYR A 149 -1.01 -18.78 -4.49
CA TYR A 149 -2.42 -19.09 -4.14
C TYR A 149 -2.66 -20.59 -3.96
N ASN A 150 -1.81 -21.43 -4.55
CA ASN A 150 -1.90 -22.88 -4.45
C ASN A 150 -0.68 -23.42 -3.73
N PHE A 151 -0.90 -24.19 -2.67
CA PHE A 151 0.13 -25.01 -2.06
C PHE A 151 0.47 -26.13 -3.06
N ASN A 152 1.56 -26.01 -3.80
CA ASN A 152 2.08 -27.14 -4.57
C ASN A 152 2.72 -28.13 -3.58
N VAL A 153 2.11 -29.31 -3.48
CA VAL A 153 2.58 -30.45 -2.65
C VAL A 153 3.92 -31.01 -3.16
N ASP A 154 4.39 -30.59 -4.33
CA ASP A 154 5.63 -31.09 -4.95
C ASP A 154 6.94 -30.62 -4.28
N ASN A 155 6.88 -29.85 -3.19
CA ASN A 155 8.06 -29.48 -2.39
C ASN A 155 8.29 -30.39 -1.15
N VAL A 156 7.58 -31.52 -1.04
CA VAL A 156 7.74 -32.45 0.09
C VAL A 156 9.01 -33.32 -0.03
N ASP A 157 9.59 -33.45 -1.22
CA ASP A 157 10.78 -34.31 -1.46
C ASP A 157 12.13 -33.56 -1.46
N ALA A 158 12.18 -32.32 -0.99
CA ALA A 158 13.40 -31.51 -0.92
C ALA A 158 13.90 -31.25 0.52
N TYR A 159 13.72 -32.23 1.42
CA TYR A 159 14.32 -32.24 2.76
C TYR A 159 15.07 -33.55 3.01
#